data_AF-A0A3B9LC87-F1
#
_entry.id   AF-A0A3B9LC87-F1
#
_cell.length_a   1.000
_cell.length_b   1.000
_cell.length_c   1.000
_cell.angle_alpha   90.00
_cell.angle_beta   90.00
_cell.angle_gamma   90.00
#
_symmetry.space_group_name_H-M   'P 1'
#
loop_
_entity.id
_entity.type
_entity.pdbx_description
1 polymer ?
#
loop_
_entity_poly.entity_id
_entity_poly.type
_entity_poly.pdbx_seq_one_letter_code
_entity_poly.pdbx_strand_id
1 'polypeptide(L)'
;YTTPSPPGVATPPAIDLIDNSCMYIEAPMDEVDTPKIHAGQVARVSLDALPNQVLAGHVKRVAPYVVAVEKQARTVDIEVSLDNAEDIKKLLVGYSADVEVVLESHSNVLRVPTSSVLEGNKVMLYQPATQKLEERAIQVGITNWEFTEIIEGLKQGDQIVASLEREGVKAGAVVTAESNNEKPSKAIGK
;
A
#
# COMPACT_ATOMS: atom_id res chain seq x y z
N TYR A 1 -34.93 12.19 -48.57
CA TYR A 1 -35.56 12.84 -47.41
C TYR A 1 -35.05 12.16 -46.16
N THR A 2 -34.09 12.77 -45.48
CA THR A 2 -33.64 12.29 -44.17
C THR A 2 -34.37 13.12 -43.14
N THR A 3 -35.36 12.54 -42.47
CA THR A 3 -36.00 13.17 -41.31
C THR A 3 -34.95 13.24 -40.20
N PRO A 4 -34.55 14.43 -39.72
CA PRO A 4 -33.63 14.52 -38.60
C PRO A 4 -34.28 13.93 -37.35
N SER A 5 -33.47 13.31 -36.50
CA SER A 5 -33.91 12.81 -35.20
C SER A 5 -34.55 13.94 -34.36
N PRO A 6 -35.55 13.64 -33.51
CA PRO A 6 -36.15 14.63 -32.62
C PRO A 6 -35.09 15.37 -31.79
N PRO A 7 -35.23 16.70 -31.60
CA PRO A 7 -34.35 17.45 -30.72
C PRO A 7 -34.40 16.84 -29.31
N GLY A 8 -33.23 16.55 -28.73
CA GLY A 8 -33.11 16.06 -27.34
C GLY A 8 -32.83 14.57 -27.17
N VAL A 9 -32.81 13.77 -28.25
CA VAL A 9 -32.29 12.39 -28.19
C VAL A 9 -30.84 12.41 -28.66
N ALA A 10 -29.90 12.18 -27.74
CA ALA A 10 -28.49 12.02 -28.08
C ALA A 10 -28.37 10.89 -29.11
N THR A 11 -27.95 11.22 -30.33
CA THR A 11 -27.75 10.23 -31.39
C THR A 11 -26.41 9.57 -31.09
N PRO A 12 -26.35 8.25 -30.81
CA PRO A 12 -25.09 7.59 -30.58
C PRO A 12 -24.21 7.73 -31.83
N PRO A 13 -22.88 7.83 -31.66
CA PRO A 13 -21.97 8.01 -32.77
C PRO A 13 -22.08 6.83 -33.75
N ALA A 14 -21.93 7.12 -35.05
CA ALA A 14 -21.94 6.07 -36.08
C ALA A 14 -20.69 5.17 -36.03
N ILE A 15 -19.58 5.71 -35.51
CA ILE A 15 -18.28 5.04 -35.34
C ILE A 15 -17.69 5.52 -34.01
N ASP A 16 -17.22 4.59 -33.19
CA ASP A 16 -16.39 4.86 -32.02
C ASP A 16 -14.99 4.28 -32.27
N LEU A 17 -13.95 5.09 -32.09
CA LEU A 17 -12.57 4.73 -32.39
C LEU A 17 -11.72 4.89 -31.15
N ILE A 18 -11.15 3.78 -30.69
CA ILE A 18 -10.26 3.74 -29.53
C ILE A 18 -8.84 3.52 -30.04
N ASP A 19 -7.94 4.42 -29.66
CA ASP A 19 -6.50 4.22 -29.78
C ASP A 19 -5.95 3.71 -28.44
N ASN A 20 -5.44 2.48 -28.44
CA ASN A 20 -4.85 1.85 -27.26
C ASN A 20 -3.32 1.89 -27.26
N SER A 21 -2.69 2.68 -28.13
CA SER A 21 -1.23 2.78 -28.18
C SER A 21 -0.60 3.41 -26.94
N CYS A 22 -1.37 4.24 -26.22
CA CYS A 22 -0.91 5.03 -25.06
C CYS A 22 -1.90 4.92 -23.90
N MET A 23 -2.10 3.71 -23.37
CA MET A 23 -2.93 3.51 -22.18
C MET A 23 -2.23 3.97 -20.90
N TYR A 24 -3.00 4.59 -20.02
CA TYR A 24 -2.61 4.95 -18.65
C TYR A 24 -3.79 4.71 -17.72
N ILE A 25 -3.51 4.56 -16.44
CA ILE A 25 -4.51 4.49 -15.38
C ILE A 25 -4.62 5.87 -14.76
N GLU A 26 -5.84 6.39 -14.68
CA GLU A 26 -6.13 7.64 -13.97
C GLU A 26 -6.69 7.30 -12.59
N ALA A 27 -6.12 7.90 -11.55
CA ALA A 27 -6.54 7.67 -10.17
C ALA A 27 -6.59 8.98 -9.37
N PRO A 28 -7.67 9.26 -8.64
CA PRO A 28 -7.76 10.43 -7.77
C PRO A 28 -6.99 10.17 -6.46
N MET A 29 -6.07 11.07 -6.10
CA MET A 29 -5.34 11.04 -4.83
C MET A 29 -5.78 12.17 -3.90
N ASP A 30 -5.72 11.98 -2.59
CA ASP A 30 -6.05 13.04 -1.64
C ASP A 30 -5.09 14.25 -1.80
N GLU A 31 -5.64 15.46 -1.78
CA GLU A 31 -4.87 16.71 -1.81
C GLU A 31 -3.81 16.75 -0.70
N VAL A 32 -4.05 16.14 0.48
CA VAL A 32 -3.08 16.15 1.59
C VAL A 32 -1.85 15.29 1.35
N ASP A 33 -1.96 14.23 0.55
CA ASP A 33 -0.87 13.29 0.25
C ASP A 33 -0.18 13.60 -1.07
N THR A 34 -0.85 14.33 -1.97
CA THR A 34 -0.32 14.74 -3.27
C THR A 34 1.07 15.41 -3.21
N PRO A 35 1.44 16.24 -2.21
CA PRO A 35 2.78 16.83 -2.13
C PRO A 35 3.91 15.81 -1.98
N LYS A 36 3.62 14.57 -1.59
CA LYS A 36 4.59 13.46 -1.49
C LYS A 36 4.68 12.68 -2.80
N ILE A 37 3.75 12.91 -3.73
CA ILE A 37 3.62 12.18 -4.99
C ILE A 37 4.29 12.95 -6.13
N HIS A 38 5.17 12.28 -6.87
CA HIS A 38 5.94 12.87 -7.95
C HIS A 38 6.03 11.92 -9.15
N ALA A 39 6.17 12.49 -10.35
CA ALA A 39 6.41 11.70 -11.54
C ALA A 39 7.69 10.85 -11.40
N GLY A 40 7.62 9.59 -11.86
CA GLY A 40 8.69 8.59 -11.76
C GLY A 40 8.62 7.70 -10.51
N GLN A 41 7.76 7.99 -9.53
CA GLN A 41 7.58 7.10 -8.38
C GLN A 41 6.96 5.77 -8.81
N VAL A 42 7.39 4.69 -8.15
CA VAL A 42 6.86 3.35 -8.37
C VAL A 42 5.41 3.30 -7.88
N ALA A 43 4.55 2.71 -8.69
CA ALA A 43 3.16 2.44 -8.38
C ALA A 43 2.87 0.94 -8.54
N ARG A 44 1.95 0.43 -7.73
CA ARG A 44 1.39 -0.91 -7.83
C ARG A 44 -0.04 -0.77 -8.26
N VAL A 45 -0.43 -1.52 -9.30
CA VAL A 45 -1.77 -1.46 -9.86
C VAL A 45 -2.42 -2.83 -9.71
N SER A 46 -3.59 -2.87 -9.10
CA SER A 46 -4.46 -4.05 -9.07
C SER A 46 -5.76 -3.77 -9.82
N LEU A 47 -6.31 -4.77 -10.48
CA LEU A 47 -7.55 -4.63 -11.24
C LEU A 47 -8.57 -5.69 -10.81
N ASP A 48 -9.83 -5.29 -10.74
CA ASP A 48 -10.94 -6.21 -10.47
C ASP A 48 -11.03 -7.34 -11.49
N ALA A 49 -10.68 -7.03 -12.75
CA ALA A 49 -10.68 -7.99 -13.85
C ALA A 49 -9.55 -9.02 -13.78
N LEU A 50 -8.48 -8.74 -13.02
CA LEU A 50 -7.31 -9.60 -12.87
C LEU A 50 -7.02 -9.85 -11.38
N PRO A 51 -7.89 -10.61 -10.69
CA PRO A 51 -7.75 -10.84 -9.26
C PRO A 51 -6.42 -11.55 -8.94
N ASN A 52 -5.80 -11.15 -7.82
CA ASN A 52 -4.50 -11.67 -7.33
C ASN A 52 -3.28 -11.33 -8.21
N GLN A 53 -3.40 -10.38 -9.13
CA GLN A 53 -2.26 -9.85 -9.89
C GLN A 53 -2.01 -8.40 -9.51
N VAL A 54 -0.75 -8.10 -9.20
CA VAL A 54 -0.27 -6.73 -8.99
C VAL A 54 0.67 -6.41 -10.14
N LEU A 55 0.28 -5.42 -10.93
CA LEU A 55 1.05 -4.93 -12.07
C LEU A 55 1.99 -3.83 -11.58
N ALA A 56 3.24 -3.88 -12.05
CA ALA A 56 4.22 -2.84 -11.79
C ALA A 56 4.01 -1.66 -12.74
N GLY A 57 4.06 -0.46 -12.19
CA GLY A 57 3.99 0.77 -12.97
C GLY A 57 4.71 1.92 -12.28
N HIS A 58 4.59 3.09 -12.88
CA HIS A 58 5.13 4.33 -12.37
C HIS A 58 4.18 5.50 -12.61
N VAL A 59 4.24 6.49 -11.72
CA VAL A 59 3.51 7.75 -11.88
C VAL A 59 4.09 8.49 -13.08
N LYS A 60 3.29 8.65 -14.12
CA LYS A 60 3.63 9.40 -15.33
C LYS A 60 3.43 10.89 -15.14
N ARG A 61 2.31 11.27 -14.51
CA ARG A 61 1.91 12.67 -14.35
C ARG A 61 1.11 12.85 -13.07
N VAL A 62 1.27 14.00 -12.44
CA VAL A 62 0.39 14.51 -11.37
C VAL A 62 -0.28 15.76 -11.91
N ALA A 63 -1.60 15.87 -11.80
CA ALA A 63 -2.32 17.04 -12.27
C ALA A 63 -1.90 18.29 -11.47
N PRO A 64 -1.69 19.45 -12.13
CA PRO A 64 -1.27 20.67 -11.46
C PRO A 64 -2.45 21.45 -10.84
N TYR A 65 -3.59 20.80 -10.60
CA TYR A 65 -4.80 21.41 -10.06
C TYR A 65 -5.61 20.38 -9.25
N VAL A 66 -6.41 20.89 -8.32
CA VAL A 66 -7.31 20.09 -7.48
C VAL A 66 -8.68 20.00 -8.14
N VAL A 67 -9.25 18.80 -8.15
CA VAL A 67 -10.62 18.52 -8.56
C VAL A 67 -11.48 18.38 -7.31
N ALA A 68 -12.63 19.05 -7.29
CA ALA A 68 -13.63 18.87 -6.25
C ALA A 68 -14.74 17.96 -6.80
N VAL A 69 -14.55 16.65 -6.66
CA VAL A 69 -15.57 15.67 -7.10
C VAL A 69 -16.84 15.84 -6.26
N GLU A 70 -16.69 16.16 -4.97
CA GLU A 70 -17.77 16.53 -4.05
C GLU A 70 -17.33 17.65 -3.09
N LYS A 71 -18.27 18.27 -2.34
CA LYS A 71 -17.98 19.39 -1.42
C LYS A 71 -16.90 19.10 -0.35
N GLN A 72 -16.65 17.83 -0.05
CA GLN A 72 -15.68 17.39 0.96
C GLN A 72 -14.60 16.44 0.42
N ALA A 73 -14.64 16.09 -0.87
CA ALA A 73 -13.66 15.21 -1.51
C ALA A 73 -12.85 16.03 -2.52
N ARG A 74 -11.71 16.55 -2.05
CA ARG A 74 -10.74 17.26 -2.88
C ARG A 74 -9.63 16.30 -3.25
N THR A 75 -9.46 16.08 -4.54
CA THR A 75 -8.51 15.12 -5.08
C THR A 75 -7.63 15.76 -6.15
N VAL A 76 -6.47 15.17 -6.37
CA VAL A 76 -5.60 15.48 -7.50
C VAL A 76 -5.45 14.22 -8.32
N ASP A 77 -5.76 14.30 -9.60
CA ASP A 77 -5.66 13.16 -10.48
C ASP A 77 -4.20 12.87 -10.82
N ILE A 78 -3.82 11.60 -10.72
CA ILE A 78 -2.54 11.09 -11.20
C ILE A 78 -2.75 10.18 -12.40
N GLU A 79 -1.77 10.17 -13.29
CA GLU A 79 -1.68 9.20 -14.37
C GLU A 79 -0.56 8.21 -14.04
N VAL A 80 -0.86 6.92 -14.10
CA VAL A 80 0.10 5.83 -13.92
C VAL A 80 0.25 5.06 -15.22
N SER A 81 1.49 4.79 -15.61
CA SER A 81 1.83 3.90 -16.72
C SER A 81 2.31 2.56 -16.19
N LEU A 82 1.93 1.48 -16.85
CA LEU A 82 2.44 0.15 -16.54
C LEU A 82 3.80 -0.05 -17.22
N ASP A 83 4.71 -0.74 -16.53
CA ASP A 83 6.08 -0.93 -17.02
C ASP A 83 6.18 -2.00 -18.12
N ASN A 84 5.27 -2.98 -18.10
CA ASN A 84 5.30 -4.13 -18.99
C ASN A 84 4.19 -4.05 -20.06
N ALA A 85 4.61 -3.96 -21.33
CA ALA A 85 3.70 -3.88 -22.46
C ALA A 85 2.82 -5.12 -22.65
N GLU A 86 3.24 -6.31 -22.19
CA GLU A 86 2.42 -7.52 -22.28
C GLU A 86 1.23 -7.50 -21.32
N ASP A 87 1.35 -6.76 -20.21
CA ASP A 87 0.26 -6.58 -19.26
C ASP A 87 -0.78 -5.64 -19.87
N ILE A 88 -0.32 -4.54 -20.49
CA ILE A 88 -1.14 -3.55 -21.20
C ILE A 88 -2.02 -4.21 -22.29
N LYS A 89 -1.47 -5.14 -23.09
CA LYS A 89 -2.19 -5.79 -24.19
C LYS A 89 -3.42 -6.60 -23.75
N LYS A 90 -3.49 -7.00 -22.49
CA LYS A 90 -4.59 -7.81 -21.94
C LYS A 90 -5.66 -6.95 -21.28
N LEU A 91 -5.45 -5.64 -21.18
CA LEU A 91 -6.37 -4.71 -20.54
C LEU A 91 -7.37 -4.17 -21.56
N LEU A 92 -8.61 -4.02 -21.11
CA LEU A 92 -9.63 -3.27 -21.82
C LEU A 92 -9.72 -1.86 -21.25
N VAL A 93 -9.90 -0.88 -22.13
CA VAL A 93 -10.20 0.50 -21.71
C VAL A 93 -11.52 0.50 -20.93
N GLY A 94 -11.51 1.19 -19.79
CA GLY A 94 -12.67 1.27 -18.88
C GLY A 94 -12.66 0.25 -17.73
N TYR A 95 -11.63 -0.56 -17.57
CA TYR A 95 -11.45 -1.34 -16.35
C TYR A 95 -11.24 -0.45 -15.12
N SER A 96 -11.87 -0.84 -14.02
CA SER A 96 -11.57 -0.32 -12.69
C SER A 96 -10.21 -0.87 -12.22
N ALA A 97 -9.42 0.00 -11.60
CA ALA A 97 -8.14 -0.34 -11.04
C ALA A 97 -7.90 0.43 -9.75
N ASP A 98 -7.23 -0.21 -8.80
CA ASP A 98 -6.68 0.43 -7.61
C ASP A 98 -5.19 0.71 -7.84
N VAL A 99 -4.76 1.88 -7.37
CA VAL A 99 -3.39 2.36 -7.53
C VAL A 99 -2.80 2.64 -6.15
N GLU A 100 -1.72 1.94 -5.81
CA GLU A 100 -0.91 2.24 -4.63
C GLU A 100 0.42 2.88 -5.07
N VAL A 101 0.63 4.15 -4.73
CA VAL A 101 1.90 4.83 -4.98
C VAL A 101 2.87 4.58 -3.82
N VAL A 102 4.07 4.11 -4.14
CA VAL A 102 5.13 3.85 -3.16
C VAL A 102 5.87 5.15 -2.87
N LEU A 103 5.58 5.77 -1.72
CA LEU A 103 6.20 7.04 -1.32
C LEU A 103 7.67 6.88 -0.93
N GLU A 104 7.98 5.84 -0.16
CA GLU A 104 9.31 5.55 0.36
C GLU A 104 9.47 4.03 0.53
N SER A 105 10.68 3.54 0.30
CA SER A 105 10.99 2.12 0.45
C SER A 105 12.42 1.95 0.94
N HIS A 106 12.57 1.30 2.09
CA HIS A 106 13.86 0.86 2.59
C HIS A 106 14.01 -0.64 2.38
N SER A 107 15.12 -1.02 1.77
CA SER A 107 15.51 -2.43 1.60
C SER A 107 16.51 -2.82 2.69
N ASN A 108 16.52 -4.11 3.03
CA ASN A 108 17.46 -4.70 4.00
C ASN A 108 17.39 -4.10 5.41
N VAL A 109 16.18 -3.85 5.88
CA VAL A 109 15.92 -3.29 7.21
C VAL A 109 15.35 -4.33 8.16
N LEU A 110 15.64 -4.17 9.45
CA LEU A 110 14.99 -4.94 10.49
C LEU A 110 13.58 -4.40 10.65
N ARG A 111 12.57 -5.28 10.55
CA ARG A 111 11.18 -4.88 10.72
C ARG A 111 10.42 -5.85 11.61
N VAL A 112 9.38 -5.32 12.24
CA VAL A 112 8.46 -6.04 13.12
C VAL A 112 7.03 -5.69 12.73
N PRO A 113 6.03 -6.54 13.00
CA PRO A 113 4.64 -6.17 12.78
C PRO A 113 4.28 -4.92 13.59
N THR A 114 3.56 -3.99 12.98
CA THR A 114 3.17 -2.73 13.65
C THR A 114 2.34 -3.01 14.91
N SER A 115 1.54 -4.08 14.91
CA SER A 115 0.76 -4.56 16.06
C SER A 115 1.59 -5.01 17.28
N SER A 116 2.89 -5.21 17.09
CA SER A 116 3.84 -5.62 18.15
C SER A 116 4.49 -4.44 18.86
N VAL A 117 4.35 -3.22 18.33
CA VAL A 117 4.93 -2.00 18.87
C VAL A 117 3.94 -1.36 19.85
N LEU A 118 4.37 -1.21 21.10
CA LEU A 118 3.66 -0.50 22.16
C LEU A 118 3.81 1.02 22.00
N GLU A 119 2.88 1.76 22.59
CA GLU A 119 2.99 3.21 22.73
C GLU A 119 4.32 3.63 23.38
N GLY A 120 4.92 4.70 22.84
CA GLY A 120 6.23 5.17 23.27
C GLY A 120 7.42 4.43 22.68
N ASN A 121 7.24 3.75 21.53
CA ASN A 121 8.27 3.01 20.79
C ASN A 121 8.91 1.92 21.65
N LYS A 122 8.09 0.99 22.13
CA LYS A 122 8.56 -0.13 22.95
C LYS A 122 8.06 -1.45 22.40
N VAL A 123 8.73 -2.53 22.74
CA VAL A 123 8.33 -3.89 22.39
C VAL A 123 8.50 -4.83 23.57
N MET A 124 7.71 -5.89 23.60
CA MET A 124 7.89 -7.00 24.54
C MET A 124 8.80 -8.05 23.90
N LEU A 125 10.05 -8.09 24.34
CA LEU A 125 11.03 -9.09 23.92
C LEU A 125 10.89 -10.35 24.77
N TYR A 126 10.87 -11.50 24.12
CA TYR A 126 10.94 -12.79 24.78
C TYR A 126 12.39 -13.19 25.07
N GLN A 127 12.68 -13.48 26.33
CA GLN A 127 13.99 -13.95 26.77
C GLN A 127 13.96 -15.48 26.98
N PRO A 128 14.58 -16.29 26.10
CA PRO A 128 14.49 -17.76 26.19
C PRO A 128 15.10 -18.33 27.47
N ALA A 129 16.13 -17.68 28.01
CA ALA A 129 16.85 -18.12 29.20
C ALA A 129 15.99 -18.06 30.48
N THR A 130 15.04 -17.12 30.55
CA THR A 130 14.20 -16.89 31.73
C THR A 130 12.72 -17.17 31.47
N GLN A 131 12.35 -17.45 30.21
CA GLN A 131 10.98 -17.57 29.71
C GLN A 131 10.10 -16.35 30.01
N LYS A 132 10.72 -15.17 30.21
CA LYS A 132 10.02 -13.93 30.57
C LYS A 132 9.98 -12.95 29.42
N LEU A 133 8.96 -12.09 29.45
CA LEU A 133 8.88 -10.90 28.61
C LEU A 133 9.62 -9.73 29.26
N GLU A 134 10.46 -9.05 28.49
CA GLU A 134 11.15 -7.82 28.88
C GLU A 134 10.66 -6.67 27.99
N GLU A 135 10.27 -5.55 28.61
CA GLU A 135 9.96 -4.34 27.87
C GLU A 135 11.26 -3.68 27.42
N ARG A 136 11.40 -3.45 26.11
CA ARG A 136 12.56 -2.80 25.52
C ARG A 136 12.15 -1.59 24.70
N ALA A 137 12.80 -0.45 24.96
CA ALA A 137 12.69 0.73 24.12
C ALA A 137 13.40 0.50 22.78
N ILE A 138 12.78 0.94 21.70
CA ILE A 138 13.26 0.82 20.33
C ILE A 138 13.27 2.18 19.66
N GLN A 139 14.14 2.35 18.67
CA GLN A 139 14.08 3.47 17.75
C GLN A 139 13.48 2.99 16.44
N VAL A 140 12.40 3.62 16.01
CA VAL A 140 11.65 3.26 14.80
C VAL A 140 11.98 4.18 13.64
N GLY A 141 11.93 3.62 12.43
CA GLY A 141 12.06 4.35 11.17
C GLY A 141 10.71 4.49 10.47
N ILE A 142 10.68 4.19 9.16
CA ILE A 142 9.43 4.23 8.40
C ILE A 142 8.45 3.18 8.93
N THR A 143 7.17 3.53 8.96
CA THR A 143 6.10 2.65 9.44
C THR A 143 4.95 2.65 8.45
N ASN A 144 4.36 1.47 8.24
CA ASN A 144 3.11 1.33 7.52
C ASN A 144 2.12 0.48 8.35
N TRP A 145 0.98 0.18 7.76
CA TRP A 145 -0.12 -0.55 8.40
C TRP A 145 0.28 -1.96 8.88
N GLU A 146 1.27 -2.58 8.22
CA GLU A 146 1.66 -3.97 8.44
C GLU A 146 2.95 -4.08 9.27
N PHE A 147 3.95 -3.25 8.96
CA PHE A 147 5.29 -3.32 9.53
C PHE A 147 5.84 -1.96 9.95
N THR A 148 6.63 -1.99 11.03
CA THR A 148 7.46 -0.89 11.50
C THR A 148 8.93 -1.24 11.33
N GLU A 149 9.70 -0.34 10.71
CA GLU A 149 11.15 -0.40 10.64
C GLU A 149 11.76 -0.15 12.02
N ILE A 150 12.78 -0.94 12.38
CA ILE A 150 13.55 -0.83 13.61
C ILE A 150 14.98 -0.41 13.26
N ILE A 151 15.35 0.79 13.68
CA ILE A 151 16.70 1.35 13.50
C ILE A 151 17.61 0.86 14.62
N GLU A 152 17.14 0.92 15.87
CA GLU A 152 17.90 0.50 17.06
C GLU A 152 17.01 -0.19 18.10
N GLY A 153 17.64 -0.97 18.98
CA GLY A 153 16.99 -1.61 20.14
C GLY A 153 16.63 -3.08 19.94
N LEU A 154 16.65 -3.60 18.71
CA LEU A 154 16.48 -5.03 18.42
C LEU A 154 17.57 -5.55 17.49
N LYS A 155 17.76 -6.88 17.51
CA LYS A 155 18.65 -7.60 16.61
C LYS A 155 17.88 -8.65 15.82
N GLN A 156 18.40 -9.00 14.65
CA GLN A 156 17.84 -10.08 13.85
C GLN A 156 17.80 -11.39 14.65
N GLY A 157 16.64 -12.06 14.62
CA GLY A 157 16.42 -13.29 15.37
C GLY A 157 15.82 -13.11 16.76
N ASP A 158 15.73 -11.88 17.26
CA ASP A 158 14.98 -11.57 18.47
C ASP A 158 13.50 -11.97 18.31
N GLN A 159 12.95 -12.61 19.34
CA GLN A 159 11.57 -13.03 19.40
C GLN A 159 10.77 -11.99 20.19
N ILE A 160 9.72 -11.45 19.57
CA ILE A 160 8.84 -10.47 20.21
C ILE A 160 7.41 -10.99 20.24
N VAL A 161 6.58 -10.34 21.07
CA VAL A 161 5.15 -10.63 21.09
C VAL A 161 4.48 -10.02 19.86
N ALA A 162 3.86 -10.87 19.03
CA ALA A 162 3.24 -10.46 17.77
C ALA A 162 1.96 -9.62 17.94
N SER A 163 1.16 -9.95 18.97
CA SER A 163 -0.12 -9.30 19.27
C SER A 163 -0.25 -9.07 20.77
N LEU A 164 -0.49 -7.81 21.12
CA LEU A 164 -0.61 -7.31 22.49
C LEU A 164 -2.04 -7.44 23.03
N GLU A 165 -3.00 -7.84 22.20
CA GLU A 165 -4.44 -7.96 22.55
C GLU A 165 -4.74 -9.20 23.41
N ARG A 166 -3.77 -10.09 23.61
CA ARG A 166 -3.93 -11.27 24.45
C ARG A 166 -3.84 -10.90 25.93
N GLU A 167 -4.84 -11.29 26.72
CA GLU A 167 -4.83 -11.13 28.17
C GLU A 167 -3.55 -11.76 28.78
N GLY A 168 -2.80 -10.98 29.57
CA GLY A 168 -1.60 -11.46 30.27
C GLY A 168 -0.26 -11.04 29.66
N VAL A 169 -0.23 -10.33 28.54
CA VAL A 169 1.01 -9.76 27.97
C VAL A 169 1.45 -8.54 28.79
N LYS A 170 2.30 -8.77 29.81
CA LYS A 170 2.91 -7.75 30.65
C LYS A 170 4.40 -8.03 30.84
N ALA A 171 5.18 -6.98 31.07
CA ALA A 171 6.59 -7.11 31.42
C ALA A 171 6.74 -8.05 32.64
N GLY A 172 7.64 -9.03 32.54
CA GLY A 172 7.89 -10.04 33.55
C GLY A 172 6.96 -11.26 33.51
N ALA A 173 5.96 -11.29 32.63
CA ALA A 173 5.10 -12.46 32.45
C ALA A 173 5.89 -13.65 31.91
N VAL A 174 5.66 -14.83 32.48
CA VAL A 174 6.20 -16.09 31.96
C VAL A 174 5.30 -16.52 30.82
N VAL A 175 5.87 -16.67 29.63
CA VAL A 175 5.12 -17.02 28.42
C VAL A 175 5.75 -18.23 27.74
N THR A 176 4.90 -19.09 27.18
CA THR A 176 5.32 -20.14 26.27
C THR A 176 5.14 -19.62 24.85
N ALA A 177 6.19 -19.77 24.02
CA ALA A 177 6.11 -19.39 22.62
C ALA A 177 5.14 -20.35 21.91
N GLU A 178 3.99 -19.84 21.47
CA GLU A 178 3.14 -20.58 20.53
C GLU A 178 3.83 -20.60 19.17
N SER A 179 4.22 -21.79 18.72
CA SER A 179 4.72 -21.99 17.36
C SER A 179 3.53 -22.11 16.43
N ASN A 180 2.89 -20.97 16.10
CA ASN A 180 1.90 -20.97 15.04
C ASN A 180 2.61 -21.23 13.71
N ASN A 181 2.09 -22.19 12.95
CA ASN A 181 2.61 -22.62 11.65
C ASN A 181 2.38 -21.57 10.53
N GLU A 182 2.10 -20.33 10.92
CA GLU A 182 2.11 -19.13 10.09
C GLU A 182 3.16 -18.19 10.68
N LYS A 183 4.36 -18.23 10.09
CA LYS A 183 5.55 -17.37 10.31
C LYS A 183 5.68 -16.72 11.70
N PRO A 184 6.66 -17.13 12.53
CA PRO A 184 6.93 -16.43 13.78
C PRO A 184 7.26 -14.96 13.51
N SER A 185 6.70 -14.03 14.31
CA SER A 185 7.10 -12.62 14.36
C SER A 185 8.50 -12.51 14.94
N LYS A 186 9.47 -12.98 14.17
CA LYS A 186 10.88 -12.71 14.37
C LYS A 186 11.17 -11.35 13.78
N ALA A 187 12.09 -10.62 14.41
CA ALA A 187 12.72 -9.50 13.76
C ALA A 187 13.51 -10.06 12.55
N ILE A 188 12.96 -9.88 11.35
CA ILE A 188 13.53 -10.39 10.09
C ILE A 188 14.31 -9.24 9.45
N GLY A 189 15.63 -9.40 9.35
CA GLY A 189 16.46 -8.66 8.41
C GLY A 189 16.59 -9.47 7.11
N LYS A 190 16.49 -8.81 5.96
CA LYS A 190 16.91 -9.38 4.68
C LYS A 190 18.26 -8.80 4.30
#